data_AF-A0A7V9MM19-F1
#
_entry.id   AF-A0A7V9MM19-F1
#
_cell.length_a   1.000
_cell.length_b   1.000
_cell.length_c   1.000
_cell.angle_alpha   90.00
_cell.angle_beta   90.00
_cell.angle_gamma   90.00
#
_symmetry.space_group_name_H-M   'P 1'
#
loop_
_entity.id
_entity.type
_entity.pdbx_description
1 polymer ?
#
loop_
_entity_poly.entity_id
_entity_poly.type
_entity_poly.pdbx_seq_one_letter_code
_entity_poly.pdbx_strand_id
1 'polypeptide(L)' 'MQIPIPTNKQEKEINELADKIISQKQKGEDSKENEKEIDQLVYKLYDLTEEEIKIVEGN' A
#
# COMPACT_ATOMS: atom_id res chain seq x y z
N MET A 1 -3.69 17.72 11.72
CA MET A 1 -2.98 16.68 10.94
C MET A 1 -3.41 16.85 9.49
N GLN A 2 -2.46 17.06 8.57
CA GLN A 2 -2.77 17.06 7.14
C GLN A 2 -2.52 15.64 6.61
N ILE A 3 -3.47 15.10 5.86
CA ILE A 3 -3.30 13.83 5.16
C ILE A 3 -2.55 14.14 3.86
N PRO A 4 -1.40 13.49 3.59
CA PRO A 4 -0.68 13.68 2.33
C PRO A 4 -1.55 13.23 1.15
N ILE A 5 -1.65 14.10 0.14
CA ILE A 5 -2.40 13.80 -1.08
C ILE A 5 -1.45 13.06 -2.03
N PRO A 6 -1.78 11.84 -2.47
CA PRO A 6 -0.96 11.13 -3.44
C PRO A 6 -0.87 11.90 -4.74
N THR A 7 0.28 11.81 -5.39
CA THR A 7 0.43 12.27 -6.78
C THR A 7 -0.41 11.41 -7.72
N ASN A 8 -0.79 11.94 -8.88
CA ASN A 8 -1.51 11.17 -9.92
C ASN A 8 -0.80 9.85 -10.28
N LYS A 9 0.54 9.81 -10.16
CA LYS A 9 1.32 8.59 -10.39
C LYS A 9 1.09 7.56 -9.28
N GLN A 10 1.21 7.97 -8.02
CA GLN A 10 0.99 7.10 -6.86
C GLN A 10 -0.45 6.60 -6.82
N GLU A 11 -1.43 7.47 -7.10
CA GLU A 11 -2.84 7.10 -7.18
C GLU A 11 -3.06 6.01 -8.22
N LYS A 12 -2.47 6.17 -9.41
CA LYS A 12 -2.58 5.16 -10.47
C LYS A 12 -1.93 3.83 -10.08
N GLU A 13 -0.73 3.86 -9.50
CA GLU A 13 -0.03 2.65 -9.05
C GLU A 13 -0.83 1.90 -7.97
N ILE A 14 -1.35 2.62 -6.97
CA ILE A 14 -2.16 2.04 -5.89
C ILE A 14 -3.46 1.45 -6.46
N ASN A 15 -4.14 2.15 -7.36
CA ASN A 15 -5.38 1.66 -7.99
C ASN A 15 -5.13 0.39 -8.83
N GLU A 16 -4.04 0.35 -9.61
CA GLU A 16 -3.68 -0.83 -10.39
C GLU A 16 -3.37 -2.05 -9.51
N LEU A 17 -2.69 -1.84 -8.37
CA LEU A 17 -2.43 -2.90 -7.39
C LEU A 17 -3.72 -3.35 -6.69
N ALA A 18 -4.60 -2.42 -6.32
CA ALA A 18 -5.90 -2.72 -5.71
C ALA A 18 -6.78 -3.56 -6.65
N ASP A 19 -6.85 -3.21 -7.92
CA ASP A 19 -7.58 -3.98 -8.94
C ASP A 19 -7.03 -5.40 -9.11
N LYS A 20 -5.69 -5.55 -9.07
CA LYS A 20 -5.04 -6.87 -9.08
C LYS A 20 -5.38 -7.69 -7.84
N ILE A 21 -5.35 -7.09 -6.64
CA ILE A 21 -5.69 -7.76 -5.38
C ILE A 21 -7.14 -8.25 -5.42
N ILE A 22 -8.08 -7.41 -5.85
CA ILE A 22 -9.49 -7.79 -5.99
C ILE A 22 -9.61 -8.99 -6.94
N SER A 23 -8.93 -8.94 -8.09
CA SER A 23 -8.95 -10.01 -9.08
C SER A 23 -8.33 -11.32 -8.57
N GLN A 24 -7.23 -11.25 -7.79
CA GLN A 24 -6.59 -12.42 -7.18
C GLN A 24 -7.46 -13.03 -6.09
N LYS A 25 -8.00 -12.21 -5.18
CA LYS A 25 -8.90 -12.68 -4.10
C LYS A 25 -10.15 -13.34 -4.66
N GLN A 26 -10.70 -12.82 -5.76
CA GLN A 26 -11.82 -13.46 -6.46
C GLN A 26 -11.48 -14.86 -7.00
N LYS A 27 -10.22 -15.10 -7.38
CA LYS A 27 -9.73 -16.41 -7.85
C LYS A 27 -9.26 -17.32 -6.70
N GLY A 28 -9.22 -16.83 -5.47
CA GLY A 28 -8.62 -17.54 -4.33
C GLY A 28 -7.09 -17.58 -4.39
N GLU A 29 -6.46 -16.68 -5.15
CA GLU A 29 -5.00 -16.53 -5.22
C GLU A 29 -4.50 -15.66 -4.06
N ASP A 30 -3.25 -15.90 -3.64
CA ASP A 30 -2.61 -15.10 -2.60
C ASP A 30 -2.27 -13.70 -3.14
N SER A 31 -2.74 -12.67 -2.44
CA SER A 31 -2.54 -11.26 -2.79
C SER A 31 -1.58 -10.53 -1.85
N LYS A 32 -0.95 -11.24 -0.91
CA LYS A 32 -0.09 -10.66 0.13
C LYS A 32 1.06 -9.83 -0.43
N GLU A 33 1.62 -10.24 -1.57
CA GLU A 33 2.70 -9.50 -2.22
C GLU A 33 2.23 -8.12 -2.69
N ASN A 34 1.08 -8.07 -3.38
CA ASN A 34 0.49 -6.81 -3.84
C ASN A 34 0.02 -5.94 -2.67
N GLU A 35 -0.53 -6.54 -1.60
CA GLU A 35 -0.91 -5.82 -0.38
C GLU A 35 0.31 -5.16 0.27
N LYS A 36 1.42 -5.90 0.40
CA LYS A 36 2.67 -5.37 0.94
C LYS A 36 3.25 -4.24 0.08
N GLU A 37 3.10 -4.32 -1.23
CA GLU A 37 3.54 -3.25 -2.15
C GLU A 37 2.70 -1.98 -1.95
N ILE A 38 1.38 -2.11 -1.74
CA ILE A 38 0.52 -0.98 -1.36
C ILE A 38 0.95 -0.40 -0.02
N ASP A 39 1.21 -1.22 1.00
CA ASP A 39 1.67 -0.74 2.31
C ASP A 39 2.94 0.09 2.18
N GLN A 40 3.92 -0.37 1.39
CA GLN A 40 5.15 0.37 1.13
C GLN A 40 4.91 1.71 0.41
N LEU A 41 3.99 1.76 -0.55
CA LEU A 41 3.62 2.99 -1.25
C LEU A 41 2.94 3.98 -0.31
N VAL A 42 2.07 3.48 0.58
CA VAL A 42 1.40 4.28 1.60
C VAL A 42 2.42 4.78 2.62
N TYR A 43 3.36 3.96 3.07
CA TYR A 43 4.43 4.39 3.98
C TYR A 43 5.27 5.52 3.39
N LYS A 44 5.65 5.40 2.11
CA LYS A 44 6.34 6.47 1.39
C LYS A 44 5.49 7.73 1.22
N LEU A 45 4.17 7.59 1.09
CA LEU A 45 3.26 8.72 0.99
C LEU A 45 3.18 9.52 2.30
N TYR A 46 3.25 8.83 3.43
CA TYR A 46 3.30 9.43 4.75
C TYR A 46 4.72 9.80 5.20
N ASP A 47 5.73 9.61 4.35
CA ASP A 47 7.15 9.76 4.67
C ASP A 47 7.53 9.04 5.99
N LEU A 48 6.91 7.88 6.23
CA LEU A 48 7.16 7.08 7.43
C LEU A 48 8.56 6.49 7.39
N THR A 49 9.27 6.63 8.50
CA THR A 49 10.58 6.03 8.73
C THR A 49 10.45 4.54 9.05
N GLU A 50 11.55 3.78 8.91
CA GLU A 50 11.56 2.35 9.28
C GLU A 50 11.15 2.12 10.74
N GLU A 51 11.46 3.06 11.64
CA GLU A 51 11.05 2.98 13.05
C GLU A 51 9.53 3.15 13.20
N GLU A 52 8.93 4.10 12.49
CA GLU A 52 7.48 4.31 12.51
C GLU A 52 6.73 3.15 11.84
N ILE A 53 7.27 2.61 10.74
CA ILE A 53 6.71 1.42 10.08
C ILE A 53 6.70 0.23 11.05
N LYS A 54 7.78 -0.01 11.80
CA LYS A 54 7.82 -1.09 12.80
C LYS A 54 6.76 -0.92 13.89
N ILE A 55 6.53 0.32 14.34
CA ILE A 55 5.48 0.64 15.32
C ILE A 55 4.09 0.35 14.74
N VAL A 56 3.84 0.70 13.47
CA VAL A 56 2.56 0.43 12.78
C VAL A 56 2.34 -1.06 12.55
N GLU A 57 3.38 -1.80 12.18
CA GLU A 57 3.33 -3.26 11.96
C GLU A 57 3.31 -4.06 13.26
N GLY A 58 3.59 -3.42 14.41
CA GLY A 58 3.51 -4.05 15.73
C GLY A 58 4.60 -5.08 16.01
N ASN A 59 5.77 -4.95 15.37
CA ASN A 59 6.94 -5.82 15.57
C ASN A 59 7.83 -5.35 16.72
#